data_AF-A0A3S0JBL2-F1
#
_entry.id   AF-A0A3S0JBL2-F1
#
_cell.length_a   1.000
_cell.length_b   1.000
_cell.length_c   1.000
_cell.angle_alpha   90.00
_cell.angle_beta   90.00
_cell.angle_gamma   90.00
#
_symmetry.space_group_name_H-M   'P 1'
#
loop_
_entity.id
_entity.type
_entity.pdbx_description
1 polymer ?
#
loop_
_entity_poly.entity_id
_entity_poly.type
_entity_poly.pdbx_seq_one_letter_code
_entity_poly.pdbx_strand_id
1 'polypeptide(L)'
;MTRRLPLLLLPLLVLAGCAGAPEPPQTVRQALLGLGKRAAEQVATTSALPRPTADQVLLLAMPEVDPDLQVDDTRLLESLTRALLGIEQGPQVLDWQPTLSEGAGRNQWRLDSRLMATGPRLTLSDRQLLPYRLKLALRRPGDEGAVWESQIDGALDASAL
;
A
#
# COMPACT_ATOMS: atom_id res chain seq x y z
N MET A 1 -0.13 24.36 64.71
CA MET A 1 0.74 23.57 63.79
C MET A 1 -0.10 22.37 63.39
N THR A 2 -0.64 22.17 62.19
CA THR A 2 -0.09 22.09 60.81
C THR A 2 -1.30 21.99 59.87
N ARG A 3 -1.68 23.05 59.13
CA ARG A 3 -1.55 23.26 57.66
C ARG A 3 -1.70 22.03 56.71
N ARG A 4 -2.52 22.25 55.66
CA ARG A 4 -2.62 21.60 54.31
C ARG A 4 -3.59 20.41 54.24
N LEU A 5 -4.45 20.24 53.23
CA LEU A 5 -4.38 20.62 51.81
C LEU A 5 -5.82 20.49 51.23
N PRO A 6 -6.40 21.47 50.50
CA PRO A 6 -7.64 21.21 49.77
C PRO A 6 -7.28 20.38 48.54
N LEU A 7 -7.90 19.22 48.47
CA LEU A 7 -7.82 18.25 47.38
C LEU A 7 -8.24 18.92 46.07
N LEU A 8 -7.27 19.12 45.17
CA LEU A 8 -7.48 19.51 43.78
C LEU A 8 -8.39 18.48 43.11
N LEU A 9 -9.68 18.81 42.95
CA LEU A 9 -10.54 18.20 41.94
C LEU A 9 -10.18 18.83 40.59
N LEU A 10 -9.17 18.24 39.94
CA LEU A 10 -8.86 18.45 38.54
C LEU A 10 -9.73 17.46 37.75
N PRO A 11 -10.89 17.84 37.16
CA PRO A 11 -11.59 16.91 36.32
C PRO A 11 -10.78 16.72 35.04
N LEU A 12 -10.35 15.48 34.85
CA LEU A 12 -9.97 14.82 33.60
C LEU A 12 -10.58 15.50 32.36
N LEU A 13 -9.85 16.46 31.80
CA LEU A 13 -9.92 16.80 30.38
C LEU A 13 -9.20 15.67 29.65
N VAL A 14 -9.89 14.53 29.51
CA VAL A 14 -9.56 13.55 28.49
C VAL A 14 -9.92 14.23 27.18
N LEU A 15 -8.97 14.98 26.64
CA LEU A 15 -8.97 15.31 25.23
C LEU A 15 -8.91 13.96 24.51
N ALA A 16 -10.08 13.48 24.09
CA ALA A 16 -10.19 12.60 22.96
C ALA A 16 -9.53 13.34 21.79
N GLY A 17 -8.23 13.09 21.61
CA GLY A 17 -7.56 13.42 20.37
C GLY A 17 -8.28 12.62 19.30
N CYS A 18 -9.20 13.28 18.59
CA CYS A 18 -9.60 12.82 17.27
C CYS A 18 -8.30 12.51 16.54
N ALA A 19 -8.08 11.23 16.21
CA ALA A 19 -6.99 10.83 15.35
C ALA A 19 -7.10 11.71 14.10
N GLY A 20 -6.23 12.73 14.01
CA GLY A 20 -6.19 13.63 12.88
C GLY A 20 -6.02 12.76 11.66
N ALA A 21 -6.96 12.85 10.71
CA ALA A 21 -6.83 12.17 9.44
C ALA A 21 -5.42 12.49 8.91
N PRO A 22 -4.63 11.48 8.51
CA PRO A 22 -3.28 11.70 8.03
C PRO A 22 -3.32 12.81 6.97
N GLU A 23 -2.41 13.77 7.11
CA GLU A 23 -2.37 14.95 6.26
C GLU A 23 -2.34 14.49 4.79
N PRO A 24 -3.23 15.03 3.93
CA PRO A 24 -3.34 14.56 2.56
C PRO A 24 -1.98 14.74 1.86
N PRO A 25 -1.56 13.79 1.01
CA PRO A 25 -0.29 13.88 0.32
C PRO A 25 -0.27 15.16 -0.53
N GLN A 26 0.81 15.93 -0.40
CA GLN A 26 1.00 17.21 -1.11
C GLN A 26 1.57 17.00 -2.52
N THR A 27 2.04 15.79 -2.83
CA THR A 27 2.61 15.40 -4.11
C THR A 27 2.15 14.00 -4.49
N VAL A 28 2.06 13.71 -5.79
CA VAL A 28 1.79 12.35 -6.27
C VAL A 28 2.84 11.35 -5.78
N ARG A 29 4.09 11.78 -5.66
CA ARG A 29 5.15 10.97 -5.04
C ARG A 29 4.76 10.50 -3.64
N GLN A 30 4.29 11.42 -2.78
CA GLN A 30 3.86 11.06 -1.43
C GLN A 30 2.63 10.15 -1.43
N ALA A 31 1.69 10.39 -2.35
CA ALA A 31 0.50 9.55 -2.51
C ALA A 31 0.88 8.10 -2.88
N LEU A 32 1.78 7.93 -3.85
CA LEU A 32 2.26 6.62 -4.29
C LEU A 32 3.08 5.91 -3.21
N LEU A 33 3.92 6.63 -2.46
CA LEU A 33 4.62 6.08 -1.30
C LEU A 33 3.65 5.56 -0.23
N GLY A 34 2.60 6.32 0.09
CA GLY A 34 1.56 5.91 1.02
C GLY A 34 0.74 4.72 0.51
N LEU A 35 0.42 4.70 -0.78
CA LEU A 35 -0.25 3.57 -1.42
C LEU A 35 0.63 2.31 -1.39
N GLY A 36 1.92 2.42 -1.69
CA GLY A 36 2.88 1.33 -1.64
C GLY A 36 2.99 0.72 -0.25
N LYS A 37 3.05 1.54 0.81
CA LYS A 37 3.04 1.08 2.21
C LYS A 37 1.79 0.27 2.53
N ARG A 38 0.60 0.79 2.23
CA ARG A 38 -0.67 0.08 2.47
C ARG A 38 -0.75 -1.23 1.66
N ALA A 39 -0.25 -1.23 0.43
CA ALA A 39 -0.17 -2.44 -0.38
C ALA A 39 0.76 -3.49 0.23
N ALA A 40 1.95 -3.08 0.67
CA ALA A 40 2.91 -3.95 1.35
C ALA A 40 2.34 -4.52 2.66
N GLU A 41 1.59 -3.74 3.43
CA GLU A 41 0.88 -4.20 4.63
C GLU A 41 -0.17 -5.27 4.30
N GLN A 42 -0.95 -5.11 3.22
CA GLN A 42 -1.91 -6.12 2.76
C GLN A 42 -1.21 -7.44 2.39
N VAL A 43 -0.06 -7.35 1.71
CA VAL A 43 0.76 -8.52 1.36
C VAL A 43 1.37 -9.16 2.60
N ALA A 44 1.87 -8.39 3.56
CA ALA A 44 2.49 -8.92 4.78
C ALA A 44 1.51 -9.65 5.70
N THR A 45 0.23 -9.26 5.66
CA THR A 45 -0.83 -9.78 6.53
C THR A 45 -1.63 -10.91 5.90
N THR A 46 -1.43 -11.22 4.62
CA THR A 46 -2.12 -12.33 3.95
C THR A 46 -1.75 -13.70 4.54
N SER A 47 -2.72 -14.60 4.62
CA SER A 47 -2.49 -16.00 4.97
C SER A 47 -2.02 -16.86 3.79
N ALA A 48 -2.02 -16.30 2.57
CA ALA A 48 -1.60 -17.04 1.38
C ALA A 48 -0.08 -17.23 1.30
N LEU A 49 0.70 -16.31 1.86
CA LEU A 49 2.15 -16.46 1.99
C LEU A 49 2.48 -17.33 3.21
N PRO A 50 3.18 -18.47 3.01
CA PRO A 50 3.62 -19.31 4.11
C PRO A 50 4.56 -18.54 5.05
N ARG A 51 4.45 -18.81 6.36
CA ARG A 51 5.37 -18.29 7.36
C ARG A 51 6.53 -19.27 7.59
N PRO A 52 7.76 -18.77 7.90
CA PRO A 52 8.11 -17.35 8.02
C PRO A 52 8.22 -16.68 6.64
N THR A 53 7.78 -15.42 6.56
CA THR A 53 7.74 -14.68 5.29
C THR A 53 9.14 -14.45 4.71
N ALA A 54 10.16 -14.33 5.56
CA ALA A 54 11.57 -14.21 5.19
C ALA A 54 12.12 -15.35 4.31
N ASP A 55 11.51 -16.54 4.37
CA ASP A 55 11.91 -17.69 3.54
C ASP A 55 11.27 -17.67 2.14
N GLN A 56 10.36 -16.72 1.90
CA GLN A 56 9.63 -16.57 0.65
C GLN A 56 10.31 -15.54 -0.27
N VAL A 57 10.13 -15.73 -1.57
CA VAL A 57 10.56 -14.81 -2.62
C VAL A 57 9.32 -14.28 -3.34
N LEU A 58 9.15 -12.97 -3.31
CA LEU A 58 8.09 -12.24 -4.00
C LEU A 58 8.67 -11.64 -5.30
N LEU A 59 8.14 -12.10 -6.42
CA LEU A 59 8.48 -11.66 -7.76
C LEU A 59 7.47 -10.61 -8.20
N LEU A 60 7.91 -9.37 -8.34
CA LEU A 60 7.03 -8.23 -8.62
C LEU A 60 6.88 -8.07 -10.13
N ALA A 61 5.68 -8.30 -10.63
CA ALA A 61 5.33 -7.97 -12.02
C ALA A 61 5.25 -6.46 -12.20
N MET A 62 5.52 -6.00 -13.44
CA MET A 62 5.30 -4.59 -13.80
C MET A 62 3.82 -4.24 -13.55
N PRO A 63 3.53 -3.18 -12.76
CA PRO A 63 2.16 -2.77 -12.52
C PRO A 63 1.48 -2.33 -13.80
N GLU A 64 0.22 -2.70 -13.96
CA GLU A 64 -0.63 -2.09 -14.98
C GLU A 64 -1.26 -0.82 -14.42
N VAL A 65 -1.03 0.32 -15.05
CA VAL A 65 -1.60 1.61 -14.63
C VAL A 65 -2.52 2.15 -15.70
N ASP A 66 -3.72 2.53 -15.29
CA ASP A 66 -4.69 3.23 -16.12
C ASP A 66 -4.15 4.62 -16.50
N PRO A 67 -4.01 4.93 -17.81
CA PRO A 67 -3.45 6.19 -18.28
C PRO A 67 -4.24 7.42 -17.81
N ASP A 68 -5.53 7.28 -17.49
CA ASP A 68 -6.37 8.38 -17.01
C ASP A 68 -5.92 8.91 -15.64
N LEU A 69 -5.18 8.09 -14.88
CA LEU A 69 -4.59 8.49 -13.59
C LEU A 69 -3.31 9.32 -13.74
N GLN A 70 -2.73 9.38 -14.94
CA GLN A 70 -1.48 10.10 -15.23
C GLN A 70 -0.32 9.73 -14.28
N VAL A 71 -0.32 8.47 -13.83
CA VAL A 71 0.72 7.89 -12.99
C VAL A 71 1.58 6.98 -13.85
N ASP A 72 2.89 7.13 -13.72
CA ASP A 72 3.88 6.26 -14.36
C ASP A 72 3.95 4.90 -13.64
N ASP A 73 3.96 3.82 -14.43
CA ASP A 73 4.01 2.43 -13.94
C ASP A 73 5.30 2.12 -13.17
N THR A 74 6.44 2.62 -13.64
CA THR A 74 7.73 2.48 -12.96
C THR A 74 7.75 3.19 -11.61
N ARG A 75 7.02 4.31 -11.46
CA ARG A 75 6.87 5.00 -10.17
C ARG A 75 6.03 4.22 -9.18
N LEU A 76 4.97 3.56 -9.64
CA LEU A 76 4.20 2.65 -8.81
C LEU A 76 5.04 1.43 -8.40
N LEU A 77 5.78 0.83 -9.35
CA LEU A 77 6.69 -0.27 -9.08
C LEU A 77 7.74 0.11 -8.03
N GLU A 78 8.44 1.24 -8.20
CA GLU A 78 9.43 1.72 -7.24
C GLU A 78 8.83 1.86 -5.82
N SER A 79 7.63 2.42 -5.74
CA SER A 79 6.92 2.63 -4.47
C SER A 79 6.54 1.32 -3.79
N LEU A 80 6.08 0.33 -4.57
CA LEU A 80 5.75 -1.01 -4.07
C LEU A 80 7.02 -1.76 -3.62
N THR A 81 8.06 -1.80 -4.45
CA THR A 81 9.33 -2.46 -4.15
C THR A 81 9.93 -1.91 -2.86
N ARG A 82 10.02 -0.58 -2.72
CA ARG A 82 10.56 0.05 -1.51
C ARG A 82 9.74 -0.28 -0.27
N ALA A 83 8.41 -0.29 -0.38
CA ALA A 83 7.54 -0.60 0.76
C ALA A 83 7.66 -2.06 1.19
N LEU A 84 7.71 -3.00 0.24
CA LEU A 84 7.85 -4.42 0.51
C LEU A 84 9.22 -4.76 1.12
N LEU A 85 10.29 -4.15 0.62
CA LEU A 85 11.64 -4.26 1.21
C LEU A 85 11.73 -3.66 2.62
N GLY A 86 10.82 -2.76 2.99
CA GLY A 86 10.74 -2.14 4.31
C GLY A 86 10.04 -2.99 5.37
N ILE A 87 9.47 -4.15 5.01
CA ILE A 87 8.79 -5.04 5.96
C ILE A 87 9.84 -5.78 6.79
N GLU A 88 9.76 -5.65 8.12
CA GLU A 88 10.60 -6.42 9.04
C GLU A 88 10.30 -7.93 8.92
N GLN A 89 11.34 -8.75 8.71
CA GLN A 89 11.21 -10.19 8.39
C GLN A 89 10.29 -10.47 7.17
N GLY A 90 10.23 -9.51 6.24
CA GLY A 90 9.47 -9.61 5.00
C GLY A 90 10.10 -10.57 3.98
N PRO A 91 9.39 -10.86 2.88
CA PRO A 91 9.91 -11.72 1.83
C PRO A 91 11.08 -11.07 1.11
N GLN A 92 11.91 -11.88 0.46
CA GLN A 92 12.86 -11.38 -0.52
C GLN A 92 12.09 -10.84 -1.71
N VAL A 93 12.48 -9.67 -2.23
CA VAL A 93 11.76 -8.97 -3.30
C VAL A 93 12.66 -8.95 -4.54
N LEU A 94 12.17 -9.50 -5.65
CA LEU A 94 12.87 -9.49 -6.94
C LEU A 94 11.94 -9.00 -8.04
N ASP A 95 12.51 -8.40 -9.07
CA ASP A 95 11.76 -8.05 -10.28
C ASP A 95 11.39 -9.32 -11.05
N TRP A 96 10.12 -9.41 -11.43
CA TRP A 96 9.63 -10.53 -12.24
C TRP A 96 10.17 -10.45 -13.68
N GLN A 97 10.58 -11.60 -14.20
CA GLN A 97 10.88 -11.79 -15.61
C GLN A 97 10.20 -13.10 -16.06
N PRO A 98 9.64 -13.19 -17.28
CA PRO A 98 8.94 -14.38 -17.74
C PRO A 98 9.78 -15.66 -17.66
N THR A 99 11.09 -15.57 -17.82
CA THR A 99 12.05 -16.67 -17.69
C THR A 99 12.10 -17.29 -16.29
N LEU A 100 11.64 -16.57 -15.26
CA LEU A 100 11.52 -17.08 -13.89
C LEU A 100 10.29 -17.99 -13.70
N SER A 101 9.39 -18.09 -14.68
CA SER A 101 8.24 -19.00 -14.63
C SER A 101 8.68 -20.47 -14.70
N GLU A 102 9.75 -20.75 -15.45
CA GLU A 102 10.25 -22.10 -15.67
C GLU A 102 11.15 -22.52 -14.49
N GLY A 103 10.73 -23.54 -13.75
CA GLY A 103 11.49 -24.03 -12.59
C GLY A 103 11.36 -23.18 -11.32
N ALA A 104 10.33 -22.34 -11.23
CA ALA A 104 10.05 -21.57 -10.03
C ALA A 104 9.95 -22.48 -8.78
N GLY A 105 10.72 -22.12 -7.75
CA GLY A 105 10.74 -22.84 -6.49
C GLY A 105 9.42 -22.72 -5.72
N ARG A 106 9.14 -23.67 -4.82
CA ARG A 106 7.91 -23.67 -4.00
C ARG A 106 7.76 -22.44 -3.09
N ASN A 107 8.84 -21.73 -2.83
CA ASN A 107 8.89 -20.51 -2.03
C ASN A 107 8.75 -19.23 -2.87
N GLN A 108 8.58 -19.35 -4.19
CA GLN A 108 8.43 -18.21 -5.10
C GLN A 108 6.94 -17.91 -5.35
N TRP A 109 6.64 -16.62 -5.38
CA TRP A 109 5.30 -16.08 -5.56
C TRP A 109 5.34 -14.87 -6.48
N ARG A 110 4.42 -14.80 -7.44
CA ARG A 110 4.28 -13.62 -8.28
C ARG A 110 3.25 -12.66 -7.66
N LEU A 111 3.60 -11.39 -7.53
CA LEU A 111 2.68 -10.32 -7.17
C LEU A 111 2.36 -9.49 -8.40
N ASP A 112 1.10 -9.54 -8.83
CA ASP A 112 0.55 -8.65 -9.83
C ASP A 112 -0.11 -7.45 -9.16
N SER A 113 -0.04 -6.30 -9.82
CA SER A 113 -0.75 -5.10 -9.38
C SER A 113 -1.37 -4.36 -10.55
N ARG A 114 -2.58 -3.85 -10.35
CA ARG A 114 -3.29 -3.03 -11.34
C ARG A 114 -3.90 -1.81 -10.66
N LEU A 115 -3.52 -0.61 -11.08
CA LEU A 115 -4.06 0.65 -10.60
C LEU A 115 -5.04 1.21 -11.64
N MET A 116 -6.32 1.30 -11.29
CA MET A 116 -7.41 1.63 -12.21
C MET A 116 -8.12 2.91 -11.77
N ALA A 117 -8.56 3.75 -12.71
CA ALA A 117 -9.51 4.81 -12.40
C ALA A 117 -10.88 4.18 -12.08
N THR A 118 -11.57 4.70 -11.07
CA THR A 118 -12.88 4.14 -10.63
C THR A 118 -14.05 5.07 -10.85
N GLY A 119 -13.81 6.27 -11.40
CA GLY A 119 -14.86 7.24 -11.65
C GLY A 119 -14.33 8.52 -12.30
N PRO A 120 -15.23 9.50 -12.53
CA PRO A 120 -14.85 10.78 -13.10
C PRO A 120 -13.94 11.55 -12.14
N ARG A 121 -13.15 12.47 -12.71
CA ARG A 121 -12.41 13.46 -11.94
C ARG A 121 -13.37 14.31 -11.11
N LEU A 122 -13.08 14.42 -9.82
CA LEU A 122 -13.87 15.21 -8.88
C LEU A 122 -13.22 16.58 -8.73
N THR A 123 -13.94 17.64 -9.08
CA THR A 123 -13.48 19.02 -8.87
C THR A 123 -14.01 19.53 -7.53
N LEU A 124 -13.10 19.84 -6.62
CA LEU A 124 -13.39 20.51 -5.35
C LEU A 124 -13.00 21.99 -5.47
N SER A 125 -13.33 22.78 -4.44
CA SER A 125 -13.04 24.22 -4.44
C SER A 125 -11.54 24.55 -4.50
N ASP A 126 -10.69 23.68 -3.95
CA ASP A 126 -9.25 23.88 -3.79
C ASP A 126 -8.38 22.91 -4.59
N ARG A 127 -8.96 21.82 -5.11
CA ARG A 127 -8.21 20.73 -5.76
C ARG A 127 -9.05 19.90 -6.72
N GLN A 128 -8.37 19.01 -7.44
CA GLN A 128 -9.02 18.00 -8.27
C GLN A 128 -8.59 16.62 -7.80
N LEU A 129 -9.54 15.71 -7.62
CA LEU A 129 -9.28 14.35 -7.16
C LEU A 129 -9.59 13.34 -8.28
N LEU A 130 -8.73 12.33 -8.39
CA LEU A 130 -8.87 11.19 -9.31
C LEU A 130 -9.14 9.93 -8.49
N PRO A 131 -10.39 9.45 -8.42
CA PRO A 131 -10.72 8.20 -7.74
C PRO A 131 -10.00 7.01 -8.39
N TYR A 132 -9.42 6.14 -7.56
CA TYR A 132 -8.71 4.96 -8.03
C TYR A 132 -9.04 3.71 -7.21
N ARG A 133 -8.67 2.56 -7.78
CA ARG A 133 -8.54 1.27 -7.10
C ARG A 133 -7.23 0.61 -7.50
N LEU A 134 -6.42 0.27 -6.51
CA LEU A 134 -5.30 -0.65 -6.66
C LEU A 134 -5.79 -2.07 -6.36
N LYS A 135 -5.68 -2.97 -7.33
CA LYS A 135 -5.86 -4.41 -7.12
C LYS A 135 -4.49 -5.06 -6.98
N LEU A 136 -4.39 -6.02 -6.06
CA LEU A 136 -3.23 -6.87 -5.83
C LEU A 136 -3.65 -8.31 -6.03
N ALA A 137 -2.83 -9.10 -6.72
CA ALA A 137 -3.07 -10.53 -6.92
C ALA A 137 -1.78 -11.30 -6.65
N LEU A 138 -1.85 -12.31 -5.79
CA LEU A 138 -0.74 -13.22 -5.52
C LEU A 138 -0.99 -14.54 -6.25
N ARG A 139 -0.01 -14.99 -7.03
CA ARG A 139 -0.10 -16.21 -7.85
C ARG A 139 1.12 -17.09 -7.68
N ARG A 140 0.99 -18.34 -8.10
CA ARG A 140 2.16 -19.19 -8.34
C ARG A 140 2.79 -18.79 -9.67
N PRO A 141 4.13 -18.66 -9.78
CA PRO A 141 4.76 -18.43 -11.05
C PRO A 141 4.39 -19.52 -12.06
N GLY A 142 3.99 -19.12 -13.28
CA GLY A 142 3.51 -20.04 -14.31
C GLY A 142 2.04 -20.45 -14.18
N ASP A 143 1.33 -20.03 -13.13
CA ASP A 143 -0.12 -20.22 -12.98
C ASP A 143 -0.86 -18.91 -13.24
N GLU A 144 -1.97 -18.99 -13.98
CA GLU A 144 -2.86 -17.86 -14.23
C GLU A 144 -3.86 -17.67 -13.08
N GLY A 145 -4.04 -18.64 -12.19
CA GLY A 145 -4.94 -18.54 -11.03
C GLY A 145 -4.37 -17.69 -9.90
N ALA A 146 -5.12 -16.67 -9.47
CA ALA A 146 -4.81 -15.95 -8.24
C ALA A 146 -5.17 -16.81 -7.01
N VAL A 147 -4.20 -16.98 -6.11
CA VAL A 147 -4.37 -17.68 -4.83
C VAL A 147 -4.87 -16.71 -3.75
N TRP A 148 -4.60 -15.42 -3.93
CA TRP A 148 -5.10 -14.35 -3.08
C TRP A 148 -5.26 -13.07 -3.88
N GLU A 149 -6.27 -12.28 -3.52
CA GLU A 149 -6.52 -10.96 -4.07
C GLU A 149 -6.86 -9.99 -2.94
N SER A 150 -6.47 -8.72 -3.12
CA SER A 150 -6.89 -7.61 -2.26
C SER A 150 -7.06 -6.35 -3.09
N GLN A 151 -7.79 -5.38 -2.55
CA GLN A 151 -7.99 -4.08 -3.19
C GLN A 151 -7.86 -2.93 -2.20
N ILE A 152 -7.36 -1.80 -2.70
CA ILE A 152 -7.24 -0.55 -1.97
C ILE A 152 -7.87 0.54 -2.81
N ASP A 153 -8.95 1.14 -2.30
CA ASP A 153 -9.59 2.29 -2.92
C ASP A 153 -9.00 3.60 -2.35
N GLY A 154 -9.06 4.66 -3.16
CA GLY A 154 -8.63 5.99 -2.75
C GLY A 154 -8.87 7.05 -3.82
N ALA A 155 -8.26 8.22 -3.63
CA ALA A 155 -8.20 9.26 -4.64
C ALA A 155 -6.81 9.90 -4.69
N LEU A 156 -6.31 10.16 -5.90
CA LEU A 156 -5.08 10.93 -6.11
C LEU A 156 -5.42 12.41 -6.26
N ASP A 157 -4.60 13.28 -5.68
CA ASP A 157 -4.73 14.71 -5.90
C ASP A 157 -4.06 15.08 -7.24
N ALA A 158 -4.88 15.41 -8.23
CA ALA A 158 -4.44 15.76 -9.56
C ALA A 158 -3.87 17.18 -9.66
N SER A 159 -4.03 18.01 -8.64
CA SER A 159 -3.32 19.29 -8.55
C SER A 159 -1.84 19.11 -8.15
N ALA A 160 -1.47 17.89 -7.77
CA ALA A 160 -0.17 17.51 -7.29
C ALA A 160 0.63 16.60 -8.27
N LEU A 161 0.11 16.46 -9.50
CA LEU A 161 0.69 15.75 -10.66
C LEU A 161 1.65 16.66 -11.44
#